data_AF-A0A4U8Z030-F1
#
_entry.id   AF-A0A4U8Z030-F1
#
_cell.length_a   1.000
_cell.length_b   1.000
_cell.length_c   1.000
_cell.angle_alpha   90.00
_cell.angle_beta   90.00
_cell.angle_gamma   90.00
#
_symmetry.space_group_name_H-M   'P 1'
#
loop_
_entity.id
_entity.type
_entity.pdbx_description
1 polymer ?
#
loop_
_entity_poly.entity_id
_entity_poly.type
_entity_poly.pdbx_seq_one_letter_code
_entity_poly.pdbx_strand_id
1 'polypeptide(L)'
;MLRSLLFVFLIVMASAAHAERLQKCPVDKANQADVAEAVTAAPSCAQSYEVMNVCRSNSSSDVALANIVVQKCEQVFASTLEPPALKVYEAARESCTRRFRHQDGTVSLSYAATCEAGVAVVFAHRADLAAMKPRRDPRKPPYGDLSPVQ
;
A
#
# COMPACT_ATOMS: atom_id res chain seq x y z
N MET A 1 -8.70 33.64 -35.80
CA MET A 1 -8.28 33.52 -34.38
C MET A 1 -9.34 32.85 -33.50
N LEU A 2 -10.63 33.17 -33.64
CA LEU A 2 -11.73 32.56 -32.86
C LEU A 2 -11.86 31.02 -33.02
N ARG A 3 -11.53 30.47 -34.20
CA ARG A 3 -11.51 29.02 -34.47
C ARG A 3 -10.42 28.27 -33.71
N SER A 4 -9.26 28.90 -33.46
CA SER A 4 -8.15 28.26 -32.72
C SER A 4 -8.45 28.16 -31.23
N LEU A 5 -9.18 29.13 -30.68
CA LEU A 5 -9.61 29.15 -29.28
C LEU A 5 -10.65 28.05 -28.99
N LEU A 6 -11.54 27.75 -29.95
CA LEU A 6 -12.51 26.66 -29.84
C LEU A 6 -11.85 25.27 -29.78
N PHE A 7 -10.78 25.05 -30.56
CA PHE A 7 -10.05 23.78 -30.53
C PHE A 7 -9.28 23.56 -29.23
N VAL A 8 -8.70 24.62 -28.65
CA VAL A 8 -8.02 24.53 -27.34
C VAL A 8 -9.03 24.26 -26.22
N PHE A 9 -10.22 24.87 -26.27
CA PHE A 9 -11.27 24.63 -25.27
C PHE A 9 -11.84 23.20 -25.32
N LEU A 10 -11.91 22.60 -26.51
CA LEU A 10 -12.37 21.22 -26.71
C LEU A 10 -11.39 20.16 -26.18
N ILE A 11 -10.08 20.41 -26.22
CA ILE A 11 -9.07 19.46 -25.73
C ILE A 11 -9.04 19.43 -24.19
N VAL A 12 -9.25 20.57 -23.51
CA VAL A 12 -9.22 20.65 -22.04
C VAL A 12 -10.39 19.90 -21.38
N MET A 13 -11.55 19.82 -22.04
CA MET A 13 -12.73 19.10 -21.52
C MET A 13 -12.65 17.57 -21.64
N ALA A 14 -11.71 17.01 -22.41
CA ALA A 14 -11.59 15.57 -22.60
C ALA A 14 -10.77 14.85 -21.51
N SER A 15 -10.14 15.58 -20.58
CA SER A 15 -9.22 15.03 -19.57
C SER A 15 -9.86 14.66 -18.21
N ALA A 16 -11.18 14.81 -18.05
CA ALA A 16 -11.88 14.53 -16.79
C ALA A 16 -12.29 13.04 -16.59
N ALA A 17 -11.74 12.11 -17.37
CA ALA A 17 -12.08 10.69 -17.32
C ALA A 17 -11.11 9.83 -16.51
N HIS A 18 -10.34 10.41 -15.58
CA HIS A 18 -9.83 9.63 -14.45
C HIS A 18 -10.94 9.55 -13.40
N ALA A 19 -12.00 8.82 -13.74
CA ALA A 19 -12.95 8.38 -12.74
C ALA A 19 -12.16 7.52 -11.75
N GLU A 20 -11.86 8.08 -10.58
CA GLU A 20 -11.56 7.29 -9.40
C GLU A 20 -12.72 6.31 -9.28
N ARG A 21 -12.50 5.04 -9.68
CA ARG A 21 -13.46 4.00 -9.34
C ARG A 21 -13.50 4.01 -7.83
N LEU A 22 -14.63 4.44 -7.26
CA LEU A 22 -14.97 4.13 -5.89
C LEU A 22 -14.91 2.61 -5.78
N GLN A 23 -13.75 2.09 -5.37
CA GLN A 23 -13.53 0.68 -5.09
C GLN A 23 -14.50 0.35 -3.95
N LYS A 24 -15.64 -0.24 -4.30
CA LYS A 24 -16.59 -0.75 -3.32
C LYS A 24 -15.99 -2.02 -2.74
N CYS A 25 -16.37 -2.34 -1.50
CA CYS A 25 -16.04 -3.65 -0.95
C CYS A 25 -16.59 -4.73 -1.89
N PRO A 26 -15.76 -5.71 -2.29
CA PRO A 26 -16.14 -6.72 -3.28
C PRO A 26 -17.14 -7.75 -2.75
N VAL A 27 -17.46 -7.69 -1.46
CA VAL A 27 -18.38 -8.58 -0.75
C VAL A 27 -19.38 -7.77 0.08
N ASP A 28 -20.36 -8.44 0.67
CA ASP A 28 -21.26 -7.80 1.64
C ASP A 28 -20.49 -7.41 2.91
N LYS A 29 -20.32 -6.11 3.14
CA LYS A 29 -19.66 -5.57 4.34
C LYS A 29 -20.35 -5.95 5.65
N ALA A 30 -21.65 -6.25 5.61
CA ALA A 30 -22.38 -6.70 6.79
C ALA A 30 -21.93 -8.11 7.24
N ASN A 31 -21.44 -8.92 6.30
CA ASN A 31 -20.88 -10.23 6.59
C ASN A 31 -19.37 -10.15 6.81
N GLN A 32 -18.97 -10.04 8.08
CA GLN A 32 -17.55 -9.93 8.46
C GLN A 32 -16.73 -11.17 8.10
N ALA A 33 -17.36 -12.35 7.97
CA ALA A 33 -16.66 -13.56 7.53
C ALA A 33 -16.25 -13.47 6.06
N ASP A 34 -17.17 -13.02 5.19
CA ASP A 34 -16.89 -12.83 3.76
C ASP A 34 -15.80 -11.76 3.56
N VAL A 35 -15.81 -10.70 4.37
CA VAL A 35 -14.75 -9.68 4.35
C VAL A 35 -13.40 -10.28 4.74
N ALA A 36 -13.34 -11.06 5.83
CA ALA A 36 -12.10 -11.70 6.26
C ALA A 36 -11.58 -12.70 5.21
N GLU A 37 -12.46 -13.46 4.56
CA GLU A 37 -12.12 -14.36 3.47
C GLU A 37 -11.58 -13.59 2.26
N ALA A 38 -12.24 -12.50 1.85
CA ALA A 38 -11.79 -11.67 0.74
C ALA A 38 -10.40 -11.03 1.01
N VAL A 39 -10.16 -10.55 2.23
CA VAL A 39 -8.85 -10.02 2.66
C VAL A 39 -7.78 -11.12 2.61
N THR A 40 -8.11 -12.33 3.04
CA THR A 40 -7.19 -13.48 3.05
C THR A 40 -6.87 -13.97 1.64
N ALA A 41 -7.89 -14.10 0.79
CA ALA A 41 -7.81 -14.61 -0.57
C ALA A 41 -7.17 -13.62 -1.56
N ALA A 42 -7.02 -12.35 -1.17
CA ALA A 42 -6.41 -11.34 -2.02
C ALA A 42 -5.00 -11.77 -2.51
N PRO A 43 -4.70 -11.70 -3.81
CA PRO A 43 -3.47 -12.26 -4.39
C PRO A 43 -2.16 -11.67 -3.83
N SER A 44 -2.17 -10.43 -3.35
CA SER A 44 -1.00 -9.76 -2.81
C SER A 44 -1.28 -9.04 -1.49
N CYS A 45 -0.21 -8.73 -0.74
CA CYS A 45 -0.27 -7.89 0.46
C CYS A 45 -0.98 -6.54 0.18
N ALA A 46 -0.64 -5.87 -0.92
CA ALA A 46 -1.26 -4.59 -1.28
C ALA A 46 -2.76 -4.73 -1.60
N GLN A 47 -3.16 -5.79 -2.31
CA GLN A 47 -4.57 -6.04 -2.63
C GLN A 47 -5.35 -6.45 -1.37
N SER A 48 -4.73 -7.20 -0.46
CA SER A 48 -5.32 -7.55 0.84
C SER A 48 -5.63 -6.29 1.66
N TYR A 49 -4.69 -5.35 1.70
CA TYR A 49 -4.89 -4.03 2.31
C TYR A 49 -5.99 -3.22 1.62
N GLU A 50 -6.05 -3.23 0.29
CA GLU A 50 -7.08 -2.50 -0.46
C GLU A 50 -8.47 -3.01 -0.11
N VAL A 51 -8.69 -4.34 -0.13
CA VAL A 51 -9.95 -4.97 0.29
C VAL A 51 -10.29 -4.56 1.72
N MET A 52 -9.36 -4.69 2.67
CA MET A 52 -9.58 -4.28 4.06
C MET A 52 -9.99 -2.79 4.14
N ASN A 53 -9.24 -1.90 3.49
CA ASN A 53 -9.45 -0.45 3.58
C ASN A 53 -10.81 -0.02 3.02
N VAL A 54 -11.28 -0.68 1.95
CA VAL A 54 -12.60 -0.38 1.38
C VAL A 54 -13.73 -1.10 2.11
N CYS A 55 -13.46 -2.21 2.81
CA CYS A 55 -14.46 -3.01 3.54
C CYS A 55 -14.61 -2.66 5.02
N ARG A 56 -13.65 -1.93 5.62
CA ARG A 56 -13.64 -1.65 7.07
C ARG A 56 -14.96 -1.11 7.59
N SER A 57 -15.31 -1.52 8.80
CA SER A 57 -16.54 -1.11 9.49
C SER A 57 -16.34 0.07 10.44
N ASN A 58 -15.09 0.55 10.58
CA ASN A 58 -14.69 1.56 11.57
C ASN A 58 -14.96 1.10 13.00
N SER A 59 -14.72 -0.18 13.29
CA SER A 59 -14.91 -0.78 14.61
C SER A 59 -13.74 -1.67 15.00
N SER A 60 -13.78 -2.20 16.23
CA SER A 60 -12.71 -3.08 16.74
C SER A 60 -12.54 -4.38 15.94
N SER A 61 -13.55 -4.80 15.18
CA SER A 61 -13.46 -5.92 14.22
C SER A 61 -12.37 -5.70 13.16
N ASP A 62 -12.08 -4.45 12.78
CA ASP A 62 -11.06 -4.14 11.79
C ASP A 62 -9.64 -4.51 12.27
N VAL A 63 -9.43 -4.69 13.58
CA VAL A 63 -8.16 -5.16 14.14
C VAL A 63 -7.82 -6.57 13.63
N ALA A 64 -8.81 -7.45 13.54
CA ALA A 64 -8.62 -8.79 13.02
C ALA A 64 -8.27 -8.77 11.52
N LEU A 65 -8.95 -7.93 10.74
CA LEU A 65 -8.67 -7.75 9.31
C LEU A 65 -7.26 -7.19 9.08
N ALA A 66 -6.86 -6.18 9.85
CA ALA A 66 -5.52 -5.60 9.78
C ALA A 66 -4.43 -6.62 10.10
N ASN A 67 -4.65 -7.50 11.08
CA ASN A 67 -3.70 -8.57 11.40
C ASN A 67 -3.51 -9.56 10.25
N ILE A 68 -4.57 -9.89 9.49
CA ILE A 68 -4.46 -10.72 8.29
C ILE A 68 -3.56 -10.04 7.25
N VAL A 69 -3.79 -8.75 7.00
CA VAL A 69 -2.98 -7.96 6.07
C VAL A 69 -1.52 -7.91 6.53
N VAL A 70 -1.27 -7.58 7.79
CA VAL A 70 0.07 -7.52 8.37
C VAL A 70 0.82 -8.82 8.18
N GLN A 71 0.22 -9.96 8.54
CA GLN A 71 0.85 -11.28 8.40
C GLN A 71 1.19 -11.60 6.93
N LYS A 72 0.25 -11.33 6.01
CA LYS A 72 0.48 -11.53 4.57
C LYS A 72 1.61 -10.62 4.05
N CYS A 73 1.70 -9.38 4.52
CA CYS A 73 2.76 -8.46 4.15
C CYS A 73 4.12 -8.86 4.74
N GLU A 74 4.16 -9.29 6.00
CA GLU A 74 5.40 -9.74 6.66
C GLU A 74 6.02 -10.95 5.96
N GLN A 75 5.23 -11.83 5.34
CA GLN A 75 5.74 -12.93 4.52
C GLN A 75 6.59 -12.46 3.32
N VAL A 76 6.41 -11.21 2.85
CA VAL A 76 7.18 -10.65 1.73
C VAL A 76 8.57 -10.20 2.18
N PHE A 77 8.69 -9.59 3.36
CA PHE A 77 9.91 -8.87 3.74
C PHE A 77 10.57 -9.37 5.02
N ALA A 78 9.85 -9.99 5.97
CA ALA A 78 10.35 -10.20 7.33
C ALA A 78 11.62 -11.07 7.36
N SER A 79 11.71 -12.10 6.52
CA SER A 79 12.90 -12.96 6.43
C SER A 79 14.11 -12.29 5.80
N THR A 80 13.94 -11.11 5.18
CA THR A 80 15.00 -10.37 4.48
C THR A 80 15.48 -9.14 5.26
N LEU A 81 14.77 -8.74 6.32
CA LEU A 81 15.14 -7.57 7.10
C LEU A 81 16.29 -7.88 8.04
N GLU A 82 17.30 -7.01 8.03
CA GLU A 82 18.30 -6.97 9.09
C GLU A 82 17.68 -6.44 10.40
N PRO A 83 18.24 -6.80 11.58
CA PRO A 83 17.69 -6.39 12.87
C PRO A 83 17.44 -4.87 13.03
N PRO A 84 18.29 -3.96 12.52
CA PRO A 84 18.01 -2.54 12.57
C PRO A 84 16.76 -2.14 11.77
N ALA A 85 16.54 -2.74 10.60
CA ALA A 85 15.38 -2.46 9.77
C ALA A 85 14.09 -3.00 10.38
N LEU A 86 14.16 -4.15 11.07
CA LEU A 86 13.05 -4.68 11.84
C LEU A 86 12.62 -3.71 12.96
N LYS A 87 13.57 -3.12 13.70
CA LYS A 87 13.26 -2.10 14.72
C LYS A 87 12.58 -0.86 14.14
N VAL A 88 12.99 -0.43 12.94
CA VAL A 88 12.33 0.69 12.25
C VAL A 88 10.89 0.34 11.88
N TYR A 89 10.65 -0.89 11.43
CA TYR A 89 9.30 -1.38 11.15
C TYR A 89 8.42 -1.40 12.41
N GLU A 90 8.91 -1.97 13.51
CA GLU A 90 8.21 -2.02 14.80
C GLU A 90 7.88 -0.60 15.31
N ALA A 91 8.87 0.30 15.31
CA ALA A 91 8.68 1.69 15.74
C ALA A 91 7.67 2.45 14.87
N ALA A 92 7.65 2.15 13.56
CA ALA A 92 6.67 2.73 12.64
C ALA A 92 5.25 2.23 12.95
N ARG A 93 5.08 0.94 13.24
CA ARG A 93 3.78 0.39 13.68
C ARG A 93 3.32 1.00 15.00
N GLU A 94 4.20 1.08 16.01
CA GLU A 94 3.86 1.73 17.28
C GLU A 94 3.50 3.22 17.13
N SER A 95 4.03 3.89 16.10
CA SER A 95 3.64 5.27 15.83
C SER A 95 2.15 5.43 15.49
N CYS A 96 1.54 4.39 14.91
CA CYS A 96 0.11 4.35 14.64
C CYS A 96 -0.71 4.33 15.92
N THR A 97 -0.41 3.44 16.87
CA THR A 97 -1.13 3.40 18.15
C THR A 97 -0.97 4.72 18.91
N ARG A 98 0.24 5.30 18.94
CA ARG A 98 0.48 6.62 19.54
C ARG A 98 -0.35 7.74 18.89
N ARG A 99 -0.54 7.71 17.57
CA ARG A 99 -1.31 8.72 16.82
C ARG A 99 -2.78 8.73 17.23
N PHE A 100 -3.36 7.57 17.52
CA PHE A 100 -4.79 7.43 17.80
C PHE A 100 -5.13 7.28 19.30
N ARG A 101 -4.13 7.19 20.20
CA ARG A 101 -4.30 6.92 21.65
C ARG A 101 -5.21 7.89 22.44
N HIS A 102 -5.45 9.10 21.93
CA HIS A 102 -6.27 10.12 22.59
C HIS A 102 -7.71 10.18 22.04
N GLN A 103 -8.06 9.26 21.16
CA GLN A 103 -9.40 9.14 20.60
C GLN A 103 -10.10 7.98 21.31
N ASP A 104 -11.26 8.27 21.89
CA ASP A 104 -12.08 7.25 22.53
C ASP A 104 -12.89 6.47 21.50
N GLY A 105 -13.19 5.21 21.84
CA GLY A 105 -14.08 4.36 21.07
C GLY A 105 -13.41 3.46 20.03
N THR A 106 -14.22 2.60 19.42
CA THR A 106 -13.79 1.53 18.50
C THR A 106 -13.25 2.04 17.17
N VAL A 107 -13.65 3.24 16.78
CA VAL A 107 -13.17 3.93 15.58
C VAL A 107 -11.65 4.19 15.68
N SER A 108 -11.17 4.60 16.86
CA SER A 108 -9.74 4.80 17.11
C SER A 108 -8.92 3.52 16.90
N LEU A 109 -9.43 2.39 17.41
CA LEU A 109 -8.82 1.08 17.22
C LEU A 109 -8.76 0.68 15.74
N SER A 110 -9.85 0.90 15.01
CA SER A 110 -9.91 0.64 13.55
C SER A 110 -8.85 1.44 12.80
N TYR A 111 -8.74 2.74 13.07
CA TYR A 111 -7.77 3.60 12.41
C TYR A 111 -6.32 3.25 12.76
N ALA A 112 -6.04 2.93 14.03
CA ALA A 112 -4.72 2.47 14.46
C ALA A 112 -4.32 1.18 13.73
N ALA A 113 -5.20 0.18 13.73
CA ALA A 113 -4.96 -1.09 13.05
C ALA A 113 -4.79 -0.93 11.53
N THR A 114 -5.63 -0.11 10.91
CA THR A 114 -5.52 0.22 9.47
C THR A 114 -4.20 0.91 9.15
N CYS A 115 -3.72 1.79 10.03
CA CYS A 115 -2.41 2.44 9.89
C CYS A 115 -1.26 1.42 9.97
N GLU A 116 -1.30 0.49 10.93
CA GLU A 116 -0.28 -0.55 11.07
C GLU A 116 -0.21 -1.47 9.85
N ALA A 117 -1.36 -1.88 9.31
CA ALA A 117 -1.42 -2.64 8.07
C ALA A 117 -0.82 -1.86 6.88
N GLY A 118 -1.08 -0.55 6.81
CA GLY A 118 -0.47 0.33 5.81
C GLY A 118 1.06 0.42 5.94
N VAL A 119 1.60 0.44 7.16
CA VAL A 119 3.06 0.35 7.40
C VAL A 119 3.62 -0.95 6.81
N ALA A 120 2.97 -2.09 7.05
CA ALA A 120 3.41 -3.37 6.51
C ALA A 120 3.41 -3.40 4.97
N VAL A 121 2.41 -2.79 4.32
CA VAL A 121 2.37 -2.63 2.85
C VAL A 121 3.57 -1.85 2.34
N VAL A 122 3.96 -0.75 3.01
CA VAL A 122 5.11 0.06 2.60
C VAL A 122 6.40 -0.74 2.69
N PHE A 123 6.58 -1.56 3.73
CA PHE A 123 7.76 -2.41 3.86
C PHE A 123 7.79 -3.53 2.83
N ALA A 124 6.66 -4.19 2.57
CA ALA A 124 6.55 -5.19 1.50
C ALA A 124 6.91 -4.60 0.14
N HIS A 125 6.37 -3.43 -0.19
CA HIS A 125 6.68 -2.75 -1.45
C HIS A 125 8.16 -2.39 -1.58
N ARG A 126 8.80 -1.90 -0.51
CA ARG A 126 10.24 -1.61 -0.50
C ARG A 126 11.08 -2.86 -0.71
N ALA A 127 10.68 -4.00 -0.12
CA ALA A 127 11.36 -5.27 -0.31
C ALA A 127 11.24 -5.76 -1.76
N ASP A 128 10.05 -5.68 -2.35
CA ASP A 128 9.83 -6.01 -3.77
C ASP A 128 10.72 -5.17 -4.69
N LEU A 129 10.78 -3.85 -4.47
CA LEU A 129 11.64 -2.94 -5.23
C LEU A 129 13.13 -3.28 -5.06
N ALA A 130 13.56 -3.64 -3.86
CA ALA A 130 14.93 -4.05 -3.59
C ALA A 130 15.28 -5.37 -4.30
N ALA A 131 14.33 -6.32 -4.35
CA ALA A 131 14.50 -7.60 -5.04
C ALA A 131 14.56 -7.44 -6.57
N MET A 132 13.83 -6.48 -7.13
CA MET A 132 13.86 -6.17 -8.57
C MET A 132 15.15 -5.47 -9.02
N LYS A 133 15.86 -4.79 -8.11
CA LYS A 133 17.08 -4.05 -8.47
C LYS A 133 18.16 -5.03 -8.93
N PRO A 134 18.72 -4.87 -10.16
CA PRO A 134 19.78 -5.75 -10.63
C PRO A 134 20.95 -5.70 -9.65
N ARG A 135 21.45 -6.88 -9.27
CA ARG A 135 22.67 -6.98 -8.45
C ARG A 135 23.79 -6.30 -9.23
N ARG A 136 24.40 -5.27 -8.64
CA ARG A 136 25.57 -4.61 -9.21
C ARG A 136 26.70 -5.66 -9.27
N ASP A 137 27.16 -6.03 -10.47
CA ASP A 137 28.36 -6.86 -10.60
C ASP A 137 29.56 -6.03 -10.13
N PRO A 138 30.23 -6.40 -9.02
CA PRO A 138 31.36 -5.65 -8.51
C PRO A 138 32.56 -5.66 -9.48
N ARG A 139 32.57 -6.55 -10.48
CA ARG A 139 33.59 -6.59 -11.54
C ARG A 139 33.28 -5.65 -12.71
N LYS A 140 32.07 -5.09 -12.79
CA LYS A 140 31.69 -4.17 -13.87
C LYS A 140 31.90 -2.72 -13.40
N PRO A 141 32.81 -1.96 -14.03
CA PRO A 141 33.03 -0.57 -13.65
C PRO A 141 31.76 0.26 -13.84
N PRO A 142 31.57 1.35 -13.07
CA PRO A 142 30.35 2.16 -13.06
C PRO A 142 30.04 2.89 -14.37
N TYR A 143 30.93 2.84 -15.36
CA TYR A 143 30.80 3.54 -16.64
C TYR A 143 31.26 2.59 -17.74
N GLY A 144 30.33 2.19 -18.61
CA GLY A 144 30.67 1.53 -19.86
C GLY A 144 31.23 2.57 -20.83
N ASP A 145 32.33 2.23 -21.47
CA ASP A 145 33.02 2.99 -22.51
C ASP A 145 32.08 3.86 -23.37
N LEU A 146 32.14 5.18 -23.17
CA LEU A 146 32.03 6.09 -24.30
C LEU A 146 33.41 6.13 -24.96
N SER A 147 33.70 5.12 -25.79
CA SER A 147 34.73 5.31 -26.81
C SER A 147 34.24 6.39 -27.78
N PRO A 148 35.09 7.37 -28.17
CA PRO A 148 34.73 8.34 -29.18
C PRO A 148 34.52 7.60 -30.51
N VAL A 149 33.36 7.81 -31.14
CA VAL A 149 33.19 7.49 -32.56
C VAL A 149 34.13 8.41 -33.34
N GLN A 150 35.08 7.81 -34.06
CA GLN A 150 35.89 8.51 -35.06
C GLN A 150 35.09 8.79 -36.32
#